data_AF-A0A7S1F8K1-F1
#
_entry.id   AF-A0A7S1F8K1-F1
#
_cell.length_a   1.000
_cell.length_b   1.000
_cell.length_c   1.000
_cell.angle_alpha   90.00
_cell.angle_beta   90.00
_cell.angle_gamma   90.00
#
_symmetry.space_group_name_H-M   'P 1'
#
loop_
_entity.id
_entity.type
_entity.pdbx_description
1 polymer ?
#
loop_
_entity_poly.entity_id
_entity_poly.type
_entity_poly.pdbx_seq_one_letter_code
_entity_poly.pdbx_strand_id
1 'polypeptide(L)'
;DAALDRMHFGVVAVNIPASAANVFPLLGWGAFPGHSPRDIQSGRGLLGNFGCYENFEKVILDARFQNLHQWRLSPNRAHAELRGQRMADLFLHWTYYRVVRFASAHYVGV
;
A
#
# COMPACT_ATOMS: atom_id res chain seq x y z
N ASP A 1 1.66 -15.31 -14.73
CA ASP A 1 2.83 -16.11 -14.32
C ASP A 1 4.08 -15.75 -15.09
N ALA A 2 4.18 -16.01 -16.40
CA ALA A 2 5.38 -15.69 -17.19
C ALA A 2 5.88 -14.22 -17.10
N ALA A 3 4.99 -13.26 -16.89
CA ALA A 3 5.37 -11.87 -16.66
C ALA A 3 6.03 -11.65 -15.29
N LEU A 4 5.55 -12.32 -14.25
CA LEU A 4 6.11 -12.26 -12.90
C LEU A 4 7.46 -12.96 -12.84
N ASP A 5 7.64 -14.06 -13.58
CA ASP A 5 8.89 -14.80 -13.62
C ASP A 5 10.05 -13.98 -14.20
N ARG A 6 9.79 -13.23 -15.28
CA ARG A 6 10.78 -12.37 -15.94
C ARG A 6 11.18 -11.14 -15.11
N MET A 7 10.43 -10.81 -14.08
CA MET A 7 10.76 -9.71 -13.17
C MET A 7 11.83 -10.15 -12.19
N HIS A 8 13.05 -9.65 -12.38
CA HIS A 8 14.20 -9.88 -11.50
C HIS A 8 14.24 -8.83 -10.38
N PHE A 9 13.13 -8.74 -9.63
CA PHE A 9 13.00 -7.93 -8.42
C PHE A 9 12.77 -8.86 -7.24
N GLY A 10 13.38 -8.56 -6.09
CA GLY A 10 13.23 -9.42 -4.91
C GLY A 10 11.83 -9.36 -4.28
N VAL A 11 11.05 -8.31 -4.56
CA VAL A 11 9.63 -8.24 -4.20
C VAL A 11 8.81 -7.80 -5.40
N VAL A 12 7.80 -8.61 -5.75
CA VAL A 12 6.81 -8.29 -6.77
C VAL A 12 5.44 -8.36 -6.12
N ALA A 13 4.66 -7.28 -6.22
CA ALA A 13 3.32 -7.22 -5.66
C ALA A 13 2.28 -6.98 -6.76
N VAL A 14 1.20 -7.74 -6.72
CA VAL A 14 0.10 -7.70 -7.68
C VAL A 14 -1.13 -7.17 -6.98
N ASN A 15 -1.71 -6.08 -7.50
CA ASN A 15 -2.90 -5.39 -6.97
C ASN A 15 -2.75 -4.86 -5.52
N ILE A 16 -1.52 -4.72 -5.03
CA ILE A 16 -1.19 -4.20 -3.70
C ILE A 16 0.17 -3.50 -3.76
N PRO A 17 0.45 -2.48 -2.93
CA PRO A 17 1.76 -1.85 -2.91
C PRO A 17 2.87 -2.84 -2.54
N ALA A 18 4.00 -2.79 -3.24
CA ALA A 18 5.16 -3.65 -2.95
C ALA A 18 5.72 -3.46 -1.53
N SER A 19 5.53 -2.28 -0.93
CA SER A 19 5.88 -2.00 0.47
C SER A 19 5.11 -2.86 1.48
N ALA A 20 3.97 -3.45 1.09
CA ALA A 20 3.20 -4.33 1.96
C ALA A 20 3.99 -5.59 2.36
N ALA A 21 5.00 -6.01 1.58
CA ALA A 21 5.88 -7.12 1.97
C ALA A 21 6.61 -6.86 3.29
N ASN A 22 6.94 -5.60 3.62
CA ASN A 22 7.58 -5.22 4.87
C ASN A 22 6.69 -5.44 6.12
N VAL A 23 5.37 -5.54 5.92
CA VAL A 23 4.42 -5.76 7.03
C VAL A 23 4.51 -7.18 7.56
N PHE A 24 4.94 -8.13 6.72
CA PHE A 24 4.98 -9.55 7.06
C PHE A 24 6.42 -9.96 7.38
N PRO A 25 6.78 -10.25 8.64
CA PRO A 25 8.16 -10.61 9.02
C PRO A 25 8.67 -11.88 8.32
N LEU A 26 7.75 -12.75 7.91
CA LEU A 26 8.07 -13.98 7.19
C LEU A 26 8.58 -13.69 5.77
N LEU A 27 8.15 -12.60 5.16
CA LEU A 27 8.54 -12.24 3.80
C LEU A 27 9.89 -11.53 3.81
N GLY A 28 10.74 -11.89 2.85
CA GLY A 28 11.96 -11.14 2.58
C GLY A 28 11.65 -9.88 1.76
N TRP A 29 11.97 -8.71 2.29
CA TRP A 29 12.03 -7.48 1.52
C TRP A 29 13.47 -7.21 1.13
N GLY A 30 13.81 -7.45 -0.14
CA GLY A 30 15.20 -7.38 -0.57
C GLY A 30 15.40 -7.48 -2.06
N ALA A 31 16.63 -7.83 -2.42
CA ALA A 31 17.10 -7.91 -3.79
C ALA A 31 16.88 -9.28 -4.43
N PHE A 32 16.76 -9.28 -5.74
CA PHE A 32 16.84 -10.51 -6.53
C PHE A 32 18.31 -10.98 -6.59
N PRO A 33 18.58 -12.29 -6.49
CA PRO A 33 19.95 -12.81 -6.53
C PRO A 33 20.66 -12.50 -7.85
N GLY A 34 22.00 -12.44 -7.82
CA GLY A 34 22.85 -12.32 -9.03
C GLY A 34 23.38 -10.92 -9.35
N HIS A 35 22.98 -9.89 -8.59
CA HIS A 35 23.40 -8.51 -8.84
C HIS A 35 24.79 -8.19 -8.28
N SER A 36 25.66 -7.63 -9.14
CA SER A 36 27.02 -7.25 -8.75
C SER A 36 27.03 -5.95 -7.96
N PRO A 37 28.04 -5.67 -7.12
CA PRO A 37 28.16 -4.36 -6.46
C PRO A 37 28.25 -3.17 -7.43
N ARG A 38 28.66 -3.41 -8.68
CA ARG A 38 28.74 -2.39 -9.74
C ARG A 38 27.44 -2.27 -10.54
N ASP A 39 26.54 -3.24 -10.41
CA ASP A 39 25.24 -3.27 -11.06
C ASP A 39 24.21 -3.83 -10.09
N ILE A 40 23.73 -2.95 -9.22
CA ILE A 40 22.90 -3.30 -8.06
C ILE A 40 21.47 -3.63 -8.48
N GLN A 41 20.94 -3.00 -9.53
CA GLN A 41 19.53 -3.03 -9.98
C GLN A 41 18.51 -3.12 -8.83
N SER A 42 18.10 -4.33 -8.43
CA SER A 42 17.11 -4.60 -7.39
C SER A 42 17.63 -4.51 -5.95
N GLY A 43 18.94 -4.37 -5.74
CA GLY A 43 19.57 -4.20 -4.41
C GLY A 43 20.64 -5.24 -4.09
N ARG A 44 21.07 -5.26 -2.82
CA ARG A 44 21.79 -6.39 -2.21
C ARG A 44 21.30 -6.61 -0.78
N GLY A 45 21.19 -7.88 -0.40
CA GLY A 45 20.69 -8.26 0.91
C GLY A 45 19.16 -8.26 0.99
N LEU A 46 18.66 -8.57 2.19
CA LEU A 46 17.24 -8.66 2.49
C LEU A 46 16.99 -8.25 3.94
N LEU A 47 15.82 -7.68 4.18
CA LEU A 47 15.22 -7.48 5.50
C LEU A 47 14.08 -8.49 5.65
N GLY A 48 13.85 -9.02 6.85
CA GLY A 48 12.80 -10.02 7.08
C GLY A 48 13.32 -11.45 6.97
N ASN A 49 12.56 -12.33 6.33
CA ASN A 49 12.83 -13.78 6.27
C ASN A 49 12.95 -14.44 7.65
N PHE A 50 11.99 -14.17 8.54
CA PHE A 50 12.00 -14.72 9.90
C PHE A 50 11.75 -16.24 9.92
N GLY A 51 11.35 -16.81 8.76
CA GLY A 51 11.27 -18.24 8.54
C GLY A 51 12.60 -18.89 8.16
N CYS A 52 13.68 -18.12 8.02
CA CYS A 52 15.02 -18.58 7.67
C CYS A 52 15.05 -19.43 6.37
N TYR A 53 14.23 -19.06 5.37
CA TYR A 53 14.24 -19.73 4.08
C TYR A 53 15.57 -19.48 3.37
N GLU A 54 16.20 -20.55 2.90
CA GLU A 54 17.45 -20.49 2.14
C GLU A 54 17.17 -20.34 0.64
N ASN A 55 18.05 -19.61 -0.06
CA ASN A 55 18.10 -19.51 -1.52
C ASN A 55 16.77 -19.12 -2.21
N PHE A 56 15.88 -18.38 -1.54
CA PHE A 56 14.69 -17.86 -2.20
C PHE A 56 15.06 -16.74 -3.19
N GLU A 57 14.47 -16.76 -4.37
CA GLU A 57 14.79 -15.80 -5.43
C GLU A 57 14.04 -14.47 -5.27
N LYS A 58 12.76 -14.55 -4.92
CA LYS A 58 11.87 -13.41 -4.75
C LYS A 58 10.62 -13.76 -3.95
N VAL A 59 9.97 -12.72 -3.45
CA VAL A 59 8.65 -12.77 -2.84
C VAL A 59 7.62 -12.25 -3.83
N ILE A 60 6.55 -13.03 -4.03
CA ILE A 60 5.37 -12.62 -4.80
C ILE A 60 4.21 -12.42 -3.84
N LEU A 61 3.73 -11.19 -3.72
CA LEU A 61 2.55 -10.85 -2.95
C LEU A 61 1.39 -10.63 -3.92
N ASP A 62 0.49 -11.61 -4.00
CA ASP A 62 -0.74 -11.47 -4.77
C ASP A 62 -1.92 -11.25 -3.83
N ALA A 63 -2.56 -10.09 -3.95
CA ALA A 63 -3.80 -9.79 -3.25
C ALA A 63 -4.94 -9.75 -4.26
N ARG A 64 -6.04 -10.44 -3.95
CA ARG A 64 -7.32 -10.16 -4.60
C ARG A 64 -7.74 -8.75 -4.22
N PHE A 65 -8.19 -7.93 -5.18
CA PHE A 65 -8.69 -6.57 -4.96
C PHE A 65 -9.80 -6.53 -3.89
N GLN A 66 -9.43 -6.54 -2.62
CA GLN A 66 -10.25 -6.04 -1.53
C GLN A 66 -9.50 -4.83 -1.02
N ASN A 67 -9.63 -3.76 -1.79
CA ASN A 67 -9.15 -2.47 -1.37
C ASN A 67 -9.85 -2.16 -0.04
N LEU A 68 -9.14 -2.37 1.08
CA LEU A 68 -9.66 -2.07 2.42
C LEU A 68 -10.03 -0.58 2.55
N HIS A 69 -9.46 0.29 1.71
CA HIS A 69 -9.86 1.69 1.57
C HIS A 69 -11.12 1.88 0.70
N GLN A 70 -11.60 0.90 -0.08
CA GLN A 70 -12.87 1.02 -0.82
C GLN A 70 -14.08 1.10 0.10
N TRP A 71 -13.97 0.63 1.34
CA TRP A 71 -14.98 0.86 2.36
C TRP A 71 -15.09 2.34 2.76
N ARG A 72 -14.05 3.15 2.49
CA ARG A 72 -13.94 4.56 2.89
C ARG A 72 -13.85 5.52 1.71
N LEU A 73 -13.56 5.05 0.51
CA LEU A 73 -13.64 5.85 -0.70
C LEU A 73 -15.10 5.79 -1.14
N SER A 74 -15.83 6.87 -0.87
CA SER A 74 -17.17 6.99 -1.42
C SER A 74 -17.07 6.78 -2.93
N PRO A 75 -17.91 5.92 -3.53
CA PRO A 75 -17.88 5.63 -4.96
C PRO A 75 -18.13 6.89 -5.80
N ASN A 76 -18.67 7.95 -5.17
CA ASN A 76 -18.89 9.24 -5.80
C ASN A 76 -17.74 10.22 -5.50
N ARG A 77 -17.07 10.69 -6.56
CA ARG A 77 -16.02 11.72 -6.50
C ARG A 77 -16.51 13.01 -5.81
N ALA A 78 -17.73 13.45 -6.09
CA ALA A 78 -18.30 14.66 -5.49
C ALA A 78 -18.43 14.54 -3.97
N HIS A 79 -18.83 13.36 -3.47
CA HIS A 79 -18.89 13.07 -2.04
C HIS A 79 -17.48 13.07 -1.42
N ALA A 80 -16.50 12.48 -2.10
CA ALA A 80 -15.12 12.45 -1.60
C ALA A 80 -14.52 13.86 -1.51
N GLU A 81 -14.75 14.71 -2.51
CA GLU A 81 -14.32 16.12 -2.54
C GLU A 81 -15.02 16.95 -1.44
N LEU A 82 -16.34 16.82 -1.29
CA LEU A 82 -17.10 17.52 -0.24
C LEU A 82 -16.56 17.18 1.16
N ARG A 83 -16.40 15.89 1.45
CA ARG A 83 -15.84 15.41 2.72
C ARG A 83 -14.43 15.94 2.96
N GLY A 84 -13.58 15.96 1.93
CA GLY A 84 -12.23 16.53 2.00
C GLY A 84 -12.23 18.02 2.34
N GLN A 85 -13.09 18.80 1.68
CA GLN A 85 -13.28 20.22 1.96
C GLN A 85 -13.78 20.47 3.38
N ARG A 86 -14.77 19.70 3.86
CA ARG A 86 -15.30 19.84 5.23
C ARG A 86 -14.27 19.44 6.29
N MET A 87 -13.44 18.45 6.00
CA MET A 87 -12.34 18.04 6.87
C MET A 87 -11.30 19.15 7.01
N ALA A 88 -10.85 19.72 5.89
CA ALA A 88 -9.93 20.87 5.90
C ALA A 88 -10.53 22.06 6.67
N ASP A 89 -11.81 22.35 6.44
CA ASP A 89 -12.55 23.39 7.15
C ASP A 89 -12.62 23.17 8.67
N LEU A 90 -12.72 21.93 9.13
CA LEU A 90 -12.72 21.55 10.54
C LEU A 90 -11.32 21.68 11.16
N PHE A 91 -10.27 21.30 10.42
CA PHE A 91 -8.88 21.44 10.89
C PHE A 91 -8.46 22.90 11.01
N LEU A 92 -8.90 23.75 10.09
CA LEU A 92 -8.60 25.19 10.12
C LEU A 92 -9.41 25.93 11.18
N HIS A 93 -10.65 25.50 11.42
CA HIS A 93 -11.56 26.17 12.35
C HIS A 93 -12.31 25.13 13.17
N TRP A 94 -11.87 24.96 14.41
CA TRP A 94 -12.47 23.99 15.30
C TRP A 94 -13.73 24.58 15.95
N THR A 95 -14.90 24.20 15.45
CA THR A 95 -16.20 24.65 15.97
C THR A 95 -17.21 23.52 15.91
N TYR A 96 -18.11 23.42 16.88
CA TYR A 96 -19.13 22.38 16.94
C TYR A 96 -19.98 22.28 15.67
N TYR A 97 -20.36 23.42 15.08
CA TYR A 97 -21.07 23.46 13.80
C TYR A 97 -20.28 22.76 12.67
N ARG A 98 -18.96 22.97 12.60
CA ARG A 98 -18.09 22.38 11.57
C ARG A 98 -17.87 20.89 11.82
N VAL A 99 -17.87 20.46 13.08
CA VAL A 99 -17.87 19.03 13.45
C VAL A 99 -19.14 18.36 12.93
N VAL A 100 -20.33 18.93 13.19
CA VAL A 100 -21.60 18.39 12.70
C VAL A 100 -21.65 18.37 11.17
N ARG A 101 -21.20 19.44 10.52
CA ARG A 101 -21.14 19.56 9.06
C ARG A 101 -20.13 18.61 8.41
N PHE A 102 -19.04 18.27 9.10
CA PHE A 102 -18.13 17.21 8.66
C PHE A 102 -18.78 15.84 8.86
N ALA A 103 -19.44 15.59 10.00
CA ALA A 103 -20.12 14.33 10.27
C ALA A 103 -21.24 14.05 9.25
N SER A 104 -22.03 15.05 8.86
CA SER A 104 -23.06 14.89 7.81
C SER A 104 -22.43 14.48 6.48
N ALA A 105 -21.38 15.17 6.06
CA ALA A 105 -20.66 14.85 4.83
C ALA A 105 -19.96 13.48 4.90
N HIS A 106 -19.51 13.05 6.09
CA HIS A 106 -18.81 11.79 6.29
C HIS A 106 -19.73 10.56 6.30
N TYR A 107 -20.90 10.67 6.92
CA TYR A 107 -21.82 9.52 7.10
C TYR A 107 -22.98 9.49 6.11
N VAL A 108 -23.47 10.67 5.69
CA VAL A 108 -24.67 10.80 4.85
C VAL A 108 -24.31 11.27 3.44
N GLY A 109 -23.20 11.99 3.30
CA GLY A 109 -22.76 12.52 2.01
C GLY A 109 -23.43 13.80 1.56
N VAL A 110 -24.00 14.53 2.52
CA VAL A 110 -24.69 15.81 2.34
C VAL A 110 -24.04 16.87 3.23
#